data_AF-A0A3B8NTG2-F1
#
_entry.id   AF-A0A3B8NTG2-F1
#
_cell.length_a   1.000
_cell.length_b   1.000
_cell.length_c   1.000
_cell.angle_alpha   90.00
_cell.angle_beta   90.00
_cell.angle_gamma   90.00
#
_symmetry.space_group_name_H-M   'P 1'
#
loop_
_entity.id
_entity.type
_entity.pdbx_description
1 polymer ?
#
loop_
_entity_poly.entity_id
_entity_poly.type
_entity_poly.pdbx_seq_one_letter_code
_entity_poly.pdbx_strand_id
1 'polypeptide(L)' 'MQIVRVFAGDDGESHFEDVTPEEMVEIAKRLGEGDIQLNARQAPSFSDYHTAPRRQYVLHLLGTAEYETADGSKRQLVPG' A
#
# COMPACT_ATOMS: atom_id res chain seq x y z
N MET A 1 11.62 1.94 -8.34
CA MET A 1 10.79 1.57 -7.17
C MET A 1 9.67 2.56 -7.05
N GLN A 2 8.43 2.09 -7.09
CA GLN A 2 7.26 2.92 -6.82
C GLN A 2 7.00 2.86 -5.31
N ILE A 3 7.04 3.99 -4.62
CA ILE A 3 6.65 4.04 -3.21
C ILE A 3 5.42 4.92 -3.11
N VAL A 4 4.30 4.25 -2.85
CA VAL A 4 3.00 4.90 -2.71
C VAL A 4 2.53 4.69 -1.28
N ARG A 5 2.22 5.79 -0.60
CA ARG A 5 1.53 5.77 0.67
C ARG A 5 0.03 5.84 0.42
N VAL A 6 -0.72 4.92 1.03
CA VAL A 6 -2.17 5.03 1.16
C VAL A 6 -2.47 5.52 2.57
N PHE A 7 -3.23 6.61 2.72
CA PHE A 7 -3.54 7.20 4.01
C PHE A 7 -4.97 7.75 4.05
N ALA A 8 -5.55 7.83 5.25
CA ALA A 8 -6.85 8.46 5.47
C ALA A 8 -6.69 9.98 5.51
N GLY A 9 -7.48 10.70 4.72
CA GLY A 9 -7.56 12.16 4.69
C GLY A 9 -8.51 12.70 5.75
N ASP A 10 -8.62 14.04 5.83
CA ASP A 10 -9.56 14.72 6.73
C ASP A 10 -11.04 14.48 6.36
N ASP A 11 -11.28 14.01 5.14
CA ASP A 11 -12.58 13.56 4.64
C ASP A 11 -12.96 12.14 5.07
N GLY A 12 -12.05 11.42 5.75
CA GLY A 12 -12.24 10.03 6.17
C GLY A 12 -12.02 9.00 5.06
N GLU A 13 -11.67 9.44 3.85
CA GLU A 13 -11.42 8.57 2.70
C GLU A 13 -9.93 8.28 2.52
N SER A 14 -9.61 7.25 1.75
CA SER A 14 -8.23 6.91 1.42
C SER A 14 -7.70 7.77 0.27
N HIS A 15 -6.44 8.17 0.34
CA HIS A 15 -5.73 8.97 -0.66
C HIS A 15 -4.37 8.36 -0.98
N PHE A 16 -3.87 8.63 -2.18
CA PHE A 16 -2.51 8.26 -2.59
C PHE A 16 -1.54 9.44 -2.47
N GLU A 17 -0.34 9.14 -1.99
CA GLU A 17 0.79 10.06 -1.97
C GLU A 17 2.02 9.31 -2.51
N ASP A 18 2.62 9.83 -3.58
CA ASP A 18 3.90 9.34 -4.08
C ASP A 18 5.01 9.91 -3.18
N VAL A 19 5.87 9.05 -2.62
CA VAL A 19 6.91 9.46 -1.67
C VAL A 19 8.28 8.96 -2.08
N THR A 20 9.34 9.64 -1.63
CA THR A 20 10.71 9.18 -1.78
C THR A 20 11.08 8.11 -0.75
N PRO A 21 12.18 7.35 -0.94
CA PRO A 21 12.69 6.46 0.10
C PRO A 21 13.00 7.19 1.41
N GLU A 22 13.53 8.41 1.36
CA GLU A 22 13.83 9.22 2.54
C GLU A 22 12.55 9.62 3.28
N GLU A 23 11.52 10.06 2.56
CA GLU A 23 10.20 10.39 3.12
C GLU A 23 9.53 9.15 3.71
N MET A 24 9.62 8.00 3.05
CA MET A 24 9.09 6.73 3.55
C MET A 24 9.65 6.40 4.94
N VAL A 25 10.96 6.54 5.14
CA VAL A 25 11.62 6.27 6.42
C VAL A 25 11.07 7.18 7.52
N GLU A 26 10.92 8.48 7.23
CA GLU A 26 10.40 9.46 8.19
C GLU A 26 8.91 9.26 8.51
N ILE A 27 8.09 8.99 7.48
CA ILE A 27 6.63 8.83 7.61
C ILE A 27 6.29 7.53 8.35
N ALA A 28 6.91 6.43 7.92
CA ALA A 28 6.47 5.10 8.32
C ALA A 28 7.19 4.60 9.58
N LYS A 29 8.45 5.01 9.78
CA LYS A 29 9.31 4.67 10.94
C LYS A 29 9.41 3.16 11.17
N ARG A 30 9.94 2.73 12.31
CA ARG A 30 9.86 1.30 12.69
C ARG A 30 8.46 1.00 13.23
N LEU A 31 7.64 0.28 12.46
CA LEU A 31 6.29 -0.11 12.89
C LEU A 31 6.29 -1.12 14.05
N GLY A 32 7.39 -1.85 14.27
CA GLY A 32 7.53 -2.79 15.38
C GLY A 32 8.62 -3.82 15.17
N GLU A 33 8.59 -4.87 15.98
CA GLU A 33 9.42 -6.07 15.88
C GLU A 33 8.53 -7.28 15.53
N GLY A 34 9.12 -8.38 15.07
CA GLY A 34 8.41 -9.63 14.77
C GLY A 34 8.69 -10.18 13.36
N ASP A 35 7.94 -11.21 13.00
CA ASP A 35 8.13 -11.94 11.76
C ASP A 35 7.61 -11.17 10.53
N ILE A 36 8.30 -11.34 9.40
CA ILE A 36 7.86 -10.83 8.10
C ILE A 36 7.02 -11.91 7.43
N GLN A 37 5.78 -11.57 7.07
CA GLN A 37 4.90 -12.47 6.34
C GLN A 37 5.13 -12.34 4.83
N LEU A 38 5.59 -13.42 4.21
CA LEU A 38 5.60 -13.56 2.77
C LEU A 38 4.31 -14.23 2.32
N ASN A 39 3.56 -13.56 1.46
CA ASN A 39 2.27 -14.05 0.97
C ASN A 39 2.30 -14.14 -0.56
N ALA A 40 1.61 -15.13 -1.10
CA ALA A 40 1.31 -15.24 -2.53
C ALA A 40 -0.21 -15.21 -2.72
N ARG A 41 -0.68 -14.42 -3.68
CA ARG A 41 -2.09 -14.39 -4.10
C ARG A 41 -2.16 -14.82 -5.56
N GLN A 42 -3.03 -15.77 -5.86
CA GLN A 42 -3.27 -16.21 -7.23
C GLN A 42 -4.10 -15.15 -7.96
N ALA A 43 -3.67 -14.78 -9.17
CA ALA A 43 -4.46 -13.93 -10.05
C ALA A 43 -5.50 -14.78 -10.84
N PRO A 44 -6.70 -14.25 -11.10
CA PRO A 44 -7.22 -12.97 -10.60
C PRO A 44 -7.72 -13.10 -9.15
N SER A 45 -7.54 -12.04 -8.35
CA SER A 45 -8.17 -11.92 -7.04
C SER A 45 -8.60 -10.48 -6.84
N PHE A 46 -9.74 -10.28 -6.16
CA PHE A 46 -10.31 -8.97 -5.88
C PHE A 46 -10.59 -8.83 -4.38
N SER A 47 -10.43 -7.61 -3.86
CA SER A 47 -10.85 -7.21 -2.53
C SER A 47 -11.65 -5.93 -2.68
N ASP A 48 -12.89 -5.94 -2.18
CA ASP A 48 -13.76 -4.76 -2.22
C ASP A 48 -13.24 -3.65 -1.30
N TYR A 49 -13.79 -2.45 -1.39
CA TYR A 49 -13.42 -1.29 -0.57
C TYR A 49 -13.50 -1.60 0.93
N HIS A 50 -12.43 -1.28 1.65
CA HIS A 50 -12.33 -1.47 3.10
C HIS A 50 -11.27 -0.54 3.70
N THR A 51 -11.44 -0.19 4.98
CA THR A 51 -10.34 0.38 5.75
C THR A 51 -9.27 -0.69 5.97
N ALA A 52 -8.02 -0.38 5.66
CA ALA A 52 -6.92 -1.31 5.92
C ALA A 52 -6.86 -1.64 7.43
N PRO A 53 -6.77 -2.93 7.81
CA PRO A 53 -6.93 -3.35 9.21
C PRO A 53 -5.78 -2.91 10.13
N ARG A 54 -4.66 -2.48 9.55
CA ARG A 54 -3.46 -2.02 10.25
C ARG A 54 -2.57 -1.22 9.31
N ARG A 55 -1.71 -0.39 9.90
CA ARG A 55 -0.56 0.21 9.21
C ARG A 55 0.46 -0.88 8.90
N GLN A 56 0.92 -0.94 7.67
CA GLN A 56 1.78 -2.04 7.21
C GLN A 56 2.63 -1.64 6.01
N TYR A 57 3.71 -2.39 5.80
CA TYR A 57 4.49 -2.36 4.58
C TYR A 57 4.04 -3.45 3.64
N VAL A 58 3.87 -3.11 2.37
CA VAL A 58 3.60 -4.08 1.30
C VAL A 58 4.67 -3.90 0.24
N LEU A 59 5.52 -4.91 0.07
CA LEU A 59 6.52 -4.96 -1.00
C LEU A 59 6.03 -5.95 -2.06
N HIS A 60 5.87 -5.49 -3.30
CA HIS A 60 5.52 -6.34 -4.41
C HIS A 60 6.79 -7.02 -4.94
N LEU A 61 6.91 -8.33 -4.75
CA LEU A 61 8.07 -9.10 -5.21
C LEU A 61 7.89 -9.65 -6.62
N LEU A 62 6.66 -9.96 -7.02
CA LEU A 62 6.29 -10.52 -8.33
C LEU A 62 4.85 -10.13 -8.68
N GLY A 63 4.54 -10.10 -9.98
CA GLY A 63 3.20 -9.80 -10.50
C GLY A 63 2.83 -8.32 -10.44
N THR A 64 1.54 -8.02 -10.62
CA THR A 64 1.00 -6.66 -10.66
C THR A 64 -0.24 -6.58 -9.78
N ALA A 65 -0.38 -5.50 -9.02
CA ALA A 65 -1.59 -5.19 -8.26
C ALA A 65 -2.09 -3.80 -8.62
N GLU A 66 -3.41 -3.60 -8.65
CA GLU A 66 -4.03 -2.28 -8.76
C GLU A 66 -4.75 -1.96 -7.45
N TYR A 67 -4.54 -0.75 -6.97
CA TYR A 67 -5.22 -0.16 -5.82
C TYR A 67 -6.08 1.00 -6.30
N GLU A 68 -7.25 1.16 -5.70
CA GLU A 68 -8.20 2.24 -6.01
C GLU A 68 -8.65 2.92 -4.71
N THR A 69 -8.78 4.24 -4.76
CA THR A 69 -9.32 5.07 -3.67
C THR A 69 -10.74 5.54 -3.99
N ALA A 70 -11.46 6.06 -2.99
CA ALA A 70 -12.89 6.39 -3.13
C ALA A 70 -13.21 7.44 -4.19
N ASP A 71 -12.23 8.27 -4.57
CA ASP A 71 -12.32 9.25 -5.66
C ASP A 71 -12.15 8.62 -7.06
N GLY A 72 -11.93 7.31 -7.14
CA GLY A 72 -11.66 6.57 -8.38
C GLY A 72 -10.21 6.67 -8.86
N SER A 73 -9.32 7.35 -8.12
CA SER A 73 -7.90 7.33 -8.43
C SER A 73 -7.36 5.91 -8.32
N LYS A 74 -6.53 5.51 -9.29
CA LYS A 74 -5.94 4.16 -9.35
C LYS A 74 -4.42 4.23 -9.35
N ARG A 75 -3.78 3.25 -8.73
CA ARG A 75 -2.34 3.02 -8.76
C ARG A 75 -2.05 1.56 -9.06
N GLN A 76 -1.38 1.32 -10.18
CA GLN A 76 -0.86 0.02 -10.52
C GLN A 76 0.59 -0.11 -10.04
N LEU A 77 0.83 -1.08 -9.18
CA LEU A 77 2.14 -1.40 -8.60
C LEU A 77 2.69 -2.67 -9.25
N VAL A 78 3.95 -2.60 -9.66
CA VAL A 78 4.73 -3.71 -10.25
C VAL A 78 5.86 -4.11 -9.29
N PRO A 79 6.66 -5.16 -9.59
CA PRO A 79 7.71 -5.59 -8.68
C PRO A 79 8.78 -4.54 -8.46
N GLY A 80 9.27 -4.48 -7.21
CA GLY A 80 10.31 -3.55 -6.74
C GLY A 80 9.72 -2.34 -6.05
#